data_AF-A0A949YCH9-F1
#
_entry.id   AF-A0A949YCH9-F1
#
_cell.length_a   1.000
_cell.length_b   1.000
_cell.length_c   1.000
_cell.angle_alpha   90.00
_cell.angle_beta   90.00
_cell.angle_gamma   90.00
#
_symmetry.space_group_name_H-M   'P 1'
#
loop_
_entity.id
_entity.type
_entity.pdbx_description
1 polymer ?
#
loop_
_entity_poly.entity_id
_entity_poly.type
_entity_poly.pdbx_seq_one_letter_code
_entity_poly.pdbx_strand_id
1 'polypeptide(L)'
;MSYLLCTHTGVRSSGSGVGKKLNRPEKRIVSWVAICALSIFCSSVPVHAGLLKPDVDYSNYQTPLLFQMVNRIKAKIAARLGPGENRRDRYFIIPFAYQNRGNSPNFSHSFISVVRVFADQKQPKYTPGLRQGMYRNRNFEAFTISWLPHDFDKNPNLCVFDGAGSRVNPKLNQCRPVVGRNFTLPETLTLAVNEKVAVGMWGPYEIRKEAFDLGVKRKRLLDGGSIRYIADDRLYRKNRVAINCFHAMAGLEELYPNGGFLGTGWRMWGIDGTARVLIEYTKAVRTQGAILEPVDYKKDLYGFVYGPERNAPGVYNPFRNASAYHD
;
A
#
# COMPACT_ATOMS: atom_id res chain seq x y z
N MET A 1 -14.52 -4.42 19.74
CA MET A 1 -14.93 -3.02 19.99
C MET A 1 -15.89 -2.64 18.89
N SER A 2 -17.19 -2.79 19.17
CA SER A 2 -18.28 -2.75 18.18
C SER A 2 -18.96 -1.39 18.24
N TYR A 3 -19.18 -0.75 17.10
CA TYR A 3 -20.24 0.26 16.96
C TYR A 3 -20.92 0.09 15.60
N LEU A 4 -22.00 -0.69 15.64
CA LEU A 4 -23.24 -0.46 14.88
C LEU A 4 -24.02 0.62 15.64
N LEU A 5 -24.75 1.51 14.97
CA LEU A 5 -26.00 2.05 15.51
C LEU A 5 -26.92 2.56 14.37
N CYS A 6 -28.08 1.92 14.30
CA CYS A 6 -29.29 2.39 13.65
C CYS A 6 -30.07 3.35 14.57
N THR A 7 -30.95 4.10 13.91
CA THR A 7 -31.94 5.10 14.34
C THR A 7 -32.98 4.65 15.37
N HIS A 8 -33.51 5.59 16.18
CA HIS A 8 -34.95 5.74 16.47
C HIS A 8 -35.33 7.12 17.07
N THR A 9 -36.44 7.67 16.54
CA THR A 9 -37.51 8.56 17.09
C THR A 9 -37.47 8.91 18.60
N GLY A 10 -37.83 10.08 19.16
CA GLY A 10 -38.53 11.32 18.73
C GLY A 10 -39.51 11.76 19.85
N VAL A 11 -39.51 13.02 20.33
CA VAL A 11 -40.63 13.69 21.08
C VAL A 11 -40.54 15.23 20.95
N ARG A 12 -41.72 15.86 20.83
CA ARG A 12 -42.12 17.28 20.64
C ARG A 12 -41.99 18.21 21.86
N SER A 13 -41.86 19.52 21.60
CA SER A 13 -42.59 20.66 22.22
C SER A 13 -42.08 21.98 21.57
N SER A 14 -42.87 22.66 20.71
CA SER A 14 -43.82 23.77 20.93
C SER A 14 -43.21 25.15 21.23
N GLY A 15 -43.36 26.09 20.30
CA GLY A 15 -43.10 27.52 20.52
C GLY A 15 -43.55 28.35 19.31
N SER A 16 -44.61 29.15 19.50
CA SER A 16 -45.31 29.98 18.52
C SER A 16 -44.59 31.29 18.16
N GLY A 17 -44.86 31.85 16.97
CA GLY A 17 -44.59 33.26 16.69
C GLY A 17 -44.88 33.72 15.25
N VAL A 18 -46.09 34.26 15.03
CA VAL A 18 -46.49 35.42 14.20
C VAL A 18 -45.40 35.96 13.23
N GLY A 19 -45.54 36.08 11.91
CA GLY A 19 -46.66 36.54 11.09
C GLY A 19 -46.27 37.86 10.39
N LYS A 20 -46.20 37.88 9.04
CA LYS A 20 -46.44 39.08 8.20
C LYS A 20 -46.55 38.70 6.71
N LYS A 21 -47.70 39.03 6.13
CA LYS A 21 -48.05 38.99 4.70
C LYS A 21 -47.38 40.15 3.97
N LEU A 22 -46.96 39.92 2.71
CA LEU A 22 -46.89 40.96 1.69
C LEU A 22 -47.29 40.35 0.33
N ASN A 23 -48.21 41.04 -0.35
CA ASN A 23 -48.86 40.68 -1.59
C ASN A 23 -48.07 41.17 -2.82
N ARG A 24 -48.05 40.33 -3.89
CA ARG A 24 -48.25 40.58 -5.36
C ARG A 24 -47.55 41.77 -6.06
N PRO A 25 -47.22 41.69 -7.38
CA PRO A 25 -48.15 41.24 -8.43
C PRO A 25 -47.58 40.40 -9.59
N GLU A 26 -48.56 39.83 -10.32
CA GLU A 26 -48.48 39.11 -11.59
C GLU A 26 -47.82 39.91 -12.73
N LYS A 27 -47.28 39.18 -13.72
CA LYS A 27 -47.55 39.44 -15.15
C LYS A 27 -47.33 38.17 -16.00
N ARG A 28 -48.26 38.00 -16.96
CA ARG A 28 -48.42 36.99 -18.02
C ARG A 28 -47.22 36.96 -19.00
N ILE A 29 -46.99 35.90 -19.78
CA ILE A 29 -47.44 35.66 -21.19
C ILE A 29 -46.84 34.28 -21.59
N VAL A 30 -47.57 33.20 -21.86
CA VAL A 30 -48.24 32.72 -23.10
C VAL A 30 -47.32 32.51 -24.34
N SER A 31 -47.06 31.21 -24.61
CA SER A 31 -47.14 30.48 -25.90
C SER A 31 -46.23 30.79 -27.09
N TRP A 32 -45.92 29.72 -27.82
CA TRP A 32 -45.79 29.48 -29.29
C TRP A 32 -44.60 28.51 -29.52
N VAL A 33 -44.84 27.22 -29.82
CA VAL A 33 -44.98 26.62 -31.18
C VAL A 33 -43.69 26.81 -32.01
N ALA A 34 -43.10 25.89 -32.77
CA ALA A 34 -43.13 24.43 -32.96
C ALA A 34 -42.09 24.12 -34.08
N ILE A 35 -41.86 22.83 -34.35
CA ILE A 35 -41.63 22.24 -35.70
C ILE A 35 -40.19 22.19 -36.31
N CYS A 36 -39.88 20.98 -36.81
CA CYS A 36 -38.94 20.55 -37.87
C CYS A 36 -37.42 20.56 -37.60
N ALA A 37 -36.58 19.68 -38.15
CA ALA A 37 -36.73 18.45 -38.95
C ALA A 37 -35.34 17.79 -39.05
N LEU A 38 -35.33 16.53 -39.52
CA LEU A 38 -34.22 15.64 -39.85
C LEU A 38 -32.91 16.30 -40.35
N SER A 39 -31.78 15.71 -39.96
CA SER A 39 -30.70 15.39 -40.92
C SER A 39 -29.87 14.19 -40.44
N ILE A 40 -29.89 13.18 -41.30
CA ILE A 40 -29.06 11.97 -41.31
C ILE A 40 -27.61 12.39 -41.55
N PHE A 41 -26.70 12.02 -40.65
CA PHE A 41 -25.31 11.73 -41.04
C PHE A 41 -24.88 10.42 -40.37
N CYS A 42 -24.86 9.40 -41.22
CA CYS A 42 -24.21 8.13 -40.99
C CYS A 42 -22.69 8.40 -41.02
N SER A 43 -22.11 8.58 -39.83
CA SER A 43 -20.66 8.57 -39.65
C SER A 43 -20.34 7.42 -38.72
N SER A 44 -19.93 6.30 -39.30
CA SER A 44 -19.27 5.20 -38.64
C SER A 44 -18.14 5.73 -37.75
N VAL A 45 -18.41 5.82 -36.44
CA VAL A 45 -17.39 6.13 -35.45
C VAL A 45 -16.48 4.91 -35.34
N PRO A 46 -15.17 5.03 -35.61
CA PRO A 46 -14.24 3.96 -35.31
C PRO A 46 -14.26 3.72 -33.80
N VAL A 47 -14.61 2.49 -33.41
CA VAL A 47 -14.47 1.98 -32.04
C VAL A 47 -13.00 2.08 -31.66
N HIS A 48 -12.61 3.19 -31.05
CA HIS A 48 -11.34 3.31 -30.35
C HIS A 48 -11.47 2.55 -29.03
N ALA A 49 -11.18 1.25 -29.10
CA ALA A 49 -10.73 0.49 -27.95
C ALA A 49 -9.47 1.16 -27.40
N GLY A 50 -9.56 1.73 -26.19
CA GLY A 50 -8.42 2.35 -25.53
C GLY A 50 -8.66 3.77 -25.02
N LEU A 51 -9.87 4.10 -24.54
CA LEU A 51 -10.04 5.28 -23.70
C LEU A 51 -9.31 5.00 -22.37
N LEU A 52 -8.07 5.49 -22.28
CA LEU A 52 -7.37 5.70 -21.02
C LEU A 52 -8.35 6.37 -20.07
N LYS A 53 -8.91 5.62 -19.12
CA LYS A 53 -9.64 6.24 -18.01
C LYS A 53 -8.65 7.22 -17.39
N PRO A 54 -9.00 8.51 -17.23
CA PRO A 54 -8.13 9.44 -16.54
C PRO A 54 -7.70 8.79 -15.23
N ASP A 55 -6.39 8.64 -15.04
CA ASP A 55 -5.83 8.04 -13.83
C ASP A 55 -6.47 8.81 -12.67
N VAL A 56 -7.15 8.12 -11.76
CA VAL A 56 -7.91 8.76 -10.68
C VAL A 56 -6.99 9.78 -10.00
N ASP A 57 -7.45 11.03 -9.92
CA ASP A 57 -6.65 12.09 -9.34
C ASP A 57 -6.55 11.89 -7.82
N TYR A 58 -5.44 11.28 -7.39
CA TYR A 58 -5.08 11.09 -5.98
C TYR A 58 -4.23 12.25 -5.46
N SER A 59 -4.25 13.42 -6.10
CA SER A 59 -3.63 14.62 -5.56
C SER A 59 -4.50 15.31 -4.50
N ASN A 60 -5.68 14.76 -4.17
CA ASN A 60 -6.56 15.32 -3.15
C ASN A 60 -5.89 15.29 -1.77
N TYR A 61 -5.38 16.47 -1.43
CA TYR A 61 -4.56 16.80 -0.28
C TYR A 61 -5.22 16.45 1.07
N GLN A 62 -6.55 16.52 1.17
CA GLN A 62 -7.33 16.27 2.40
C GLN A 62 -7.53 14.78 2.72
N THR A 63 -6.99 13.88 1.89
CA THR A 63 -7.17 12.44 2.06
C THR A 63 -6.03 11.87 2.91
N PRO A 64 -6.29 11.21 4.04
CA PRO A 64 -5.22 10.62 4.85
C PRO A 64 -4.41 9.59 4.03
N LEU A 65 -3.11 9.47 4.33
CA LEU A 65 -2.17 8.64 3.57
C LEU A 65 -2.69 7.23 3.29
N LEU A 66 -3.23 6.56 4.31
CA LEU A 66 -3.80 5.22 4.18
C LEU A 66 -4.90 5.17 3.12
N PHE A 67 -5.79 6.15 3.07
CA PHE A 67 -6.87 6.20 2.08
C PHE A 67 -6.33 6.44 0.67
N GLN A 68 -5.36 7.35 0.50
CA GLN A 68 -4.74 7.58 -0.82
C GLN A 68 -4.13 6.29 -1.37
N MET A 69 -3.34 5.58 -0.54
CA MET A 69 -2.67 4.34 -0.92
C MET A 69 -3.67 3.20 -1.20
N VAL A 70 -4.63 2.97 -0.29
CA VAL A 70 -5.64 1.92 -0.46
C VAL A 70 -6.52 2.16 -1.68
N ASN A 71 -6.91 3.41 -1.95
CA ASN A 71 -7.73 3.73 -3.13
C ASN A 71 -6.93 3.53 -4.43
N ARG A 72 -5.64 3.85 -4.44
CA ARG A 72 -4.76 3.59 -5.59
C ARG A 72 -4.58 2.09 -5.82
N ILE A 73 -4.35 1.30 -4.76
CA ILE A 73 -4.28 -0.17 -4.84
C ILE A 73 -5.58 -0.73 -5.43
N LYS A 74 -6.73 -0.32 -4.88
CA LYS A 74 -8.07 -0.73 -5.34
C LYS A 74 -8.29 -0.43 -6.82
N ALA A 75 -7.96 0.79 -7.27
CA ALA A 75 -8.14 1.18 -8.67
C ALA A 75 -7.22 0.41 -9.62
N LYS A 76 -5.93 0.27 -9.28
CA LYS A 76 -4.95 -0.44 -10.13
C LYS A 76 -5.25 -1.95 -10.19
N ILE A 77 -5.72 -2.57 -9.10
CA ILE A 77 -6.21 -3.97 -9.13
C ILE A 77 -7.48 -4.05 -9.97
N ALA A 78 -8.47 -3.18 -9.75
CA ALA A 78 -9.72 -3.21 -10.51
C ALA A 78 -9.48 -3.03 -12.03
N ALA A 79 -8.53 -2.17 -12.42
CA ALA A 79 -8.15 -2.02 -13.81
C ALA A 79 -7.60 -3.32 -14.43
N ARG A 80 -6.74 -4.05 -13.70
CA ARG A 80 -6.16 -5.34 -14.14
C ARG A 80 -7.15 -6.49 -14.17
N LEU A 81 -8.17 -6.41 -13.32
CA LEU A 81 -9.26 -7.37 -13.30
C LEU A 81 -10.22 -7.17 -14.48
N GLY A 82 -10.27 -5.97 -15.06
CA GLY A 82 -11.18 -5.62 -16.15
C GLY A 82 -12.65 -5.51 -15.69
N PRO A 83 -13.55 -5.11 -16.61
CA PRO A 83 -14.98 -5.02 -16.33
C PRO A 83 -15.68 -6.39 -16.34
N GLY A 84 -15.04 -7.41 -16.93
CA GLY A 84 -15.60 -8.74 -17.08
C GLY A 84 -15.51 -9.59 -15.82
N GLU A 85 -16.11 -10.77 -15.90
CA GLU A 85 -16.09 -11.78 -14.84
C GLU A 85 -14.67 -12.30 -14.58
N ASN A 86 -14.26 -12.31 -13.30
CA ASN A 86 -13.00 -12.91 -12.90
C ASN A 86 -13.17 -14.41 -12.63
N ARG A 87 -12.78 -15.24 -13.60
CA ARG A 87 -12.94 -16.71 -13.55
C ARG A 87 -11.93 -17.46 -12.69
N ARG A 88 -10.88 -16.80 -12.21
CA ARG A 88 -9.82 -17.40 -11.39
C ARG A 88 -9.37 -16.44 -10.30
N ASP A 89 -8.83 -16.98 -9.22
CA ASP A 89 -8.23 -16.13 -8.20
C ASP A 89 -7.02 -15.38 -8.79
N ARG A 90 -6.85 -14.12 -8.38
CA ARG A 90 -5.79 -13.23 -8.84
C ARG A 90 -4.99 -12.76 -7.63
N TYR A 91 -3.68 -12.79 -7.73
CA TYR A 91 -2.79 -12.56 -6.60
C TYR A 91 -1.90 -11.36 -6.91
N PHE A 92 -1.68 -10.50 -5.92
CA PHE A 92 -0.95 -9.25 -6.10
C PHE A 92 0.02 -9.03 -4.95
N ILE A 93 1.16 -8.41 -5.26
CA ILE A 93 2.09 -7.86 -4.28
C ILE A 93 2.20 -6.36 -4.44
N ILE A 94 2.35 -5.68 -3.32
CA ILE A 94 2.50 -4.22 -3.25
C ILE A 94 3.67 -3.95 -2.31
N PRO A 95 4.88 -3.72 -2.85
CA PRO A 95 6.02 -3.28 -2.06
C PRO A 95 5.87 -1.83 -1.62
N PHE A 96 6.38 -1.53 -0.43
CA PHE A 96 6.38 -0.21 0.16
C PHE A 96 7.72 0.09 0.81
N ALA A 97 7.95 1.38 1.01
CA ALA A 97 9.00 1.88 1.86
C ALA A 97 8.57 3.20 2.51
N TYR A 98 9.15 3.51 3.66
CA TYR A 98 9.26 4.91 4.09
C TYR A 98 10.71 5.23 4.44
N GLN A 99 11.10 6.50 4.33
CA GLN A 99 12.41 7.00 4.79
C GLN A 99 12.43 8.50 5.07
N ASN A 100 13.28 8.92 5.99
CA ASN A 100 13.64 10.33 6.17
C ASN A 100 14.74 10.79 5.17
N ARG A 101 15.09 12.08 5.21
CA ARG A 101 16.13 12.67 4.35
C ARG A 101 17.49 12.01 4.46
N GLY A 102 17.83 11.52 5.64
CA GLY A 102 19.12 10.87 5.92
C GLY A 102 19.17 9.38 5.59
N ASN A 103 18.04 8.76 5.22
CA ASN A 103 17.87 7.30 5.18
C ASN A 103 18.39 6.64 6.49
N SER A 104 18.04 7.26 7.62
CA SER A 104 18.41 6.77 8.95
C SER A 104 17.59 5.52 9.24
N PRO A 105 18.19 4.43 9.73
CA PRO A 105 17.47 3.17 9.95
C PRO A 105 16.25 3.29 10.85
N ASN A 106 16.31 4.11 11.91
CA ASN A 106 15.18 4.36 12.81
C ASN A 106 13.95 4.97 12.12
N PHE A 107 14.18 5.63 10.99
CA PHE A 107 13.16 6.34 10.22
C PHE A 107 13.01 5.77 8.82
N SER A 108 13.49 4.55 8.59
CA SER A 108 13.47 3.90 7.28
C SER A 108 13.05 2.45 7.38
N HIS A 109 12.06 2.06 6.59
CA HIS A 109 11.50 0.71 6.66
C HIS A 109 11.03 0.24 5.30
N SER A 110 11.17 -1.07 5.06
CA SER A 110 10.72 -1.76 3.86
C SER A 110 9.71 -2.82 4.26
N PHE A 111 8.56 -2.84 3.58
CA PHE A 111 7.48 -3.78 3.88
C PHE A 111 6.68 -4.09 2.62
N ILE A 112 5.86 -5.15 2.68
CA ILE A 112 5.05 -5.60 1.55
C ILE A 112 3.65 -5.96 2.00
N SER A 113 2.65 -5.63 1.19
CA SER A 113 1.32 -6.23 1.30
C SER A 113 1.06 -7.19 0.16
N VAL A 114 0.35 -8.26 0.46
CA VAL A 114 -0.03 -9.30 -0.50
C VAL A 114 -1.54 -9.44 -0.47
N VAL A 115 -2.16 -9.47 -1.65
CA VAL A 115 -3.62 -9.51 -1.82
C VAL A 115 -3.99 -10.67 -2.74
N ARG A 116 -5.01 -11.44 -2.37
CA ARG A 116 -5.69 -12.40 -3.24
C ARG A 116 -7.12 -11.94 -3.45
N VAL A 117 -7.49 -11.70 -4.70
CA VAL A 117 -8.87 -11.46 -5.11
C VAL A 117 -9.47 -12.77 -5.59
N PHE A 118 -10.62 -13.16 -5.04
CA PHE A 118 -11.28 -14.42 -5.39
C PHE A 118 -11.97 -14.34 -6.77
N ALA A 119 -12.15 -15.51 -7.39
CA ALA A 119 -13.02 -15.65 -8.57
C ALA A 119 -14.49 -15.32 -8.23
N ASP A 120 -15.21 -14.68 -9.16
CA ASP A 120 -16.55 -14.11 -8.90
C ASP A 120 -17.62 -15.18 -8.65
N GLN A 121 -17.55 -16.31 -9.35
CA GLN A 121 -18.54 -17.40 -9.24
C GLN A 121 -18.15 -18.52 -8.27
N LYS A 122 -17.09 -18.32 -7.48
CA LYS A 122 -16.58 -19.34 -6.56
C LYS A 122 -16.79 -18.90 -5.12
N GLN A 123 -17.33 -19.79 -4.29
CA GLN A 123 -17.37 -19.54 -2.85
C GLN A 123 -15.93 -19.35 -2.33
N PRO A 124 -15.63 -18.23 -1.65
CA PRO A 124 -14.27 -17.95 -1.20
C PRO A 124 -13.85 -18.94 -0.11
N LYS A 125 -12.73 -19.62 -0.33
CA LYS A 125 -12.04 -20.40 0.70
C LYS A 125 -10.89 -19.57 1.28
N TYR A 126 -11.17 -18.91 2.39
CA TYR A 126 -10.22 -18.04 3.08
C TYR A 126 -9.09 -18.83 3.75
N THR A 127 -7.91 -18.22 3.73
CA THR A 127 -6.74 -18.68 4.46
C THR A 127 -6.84 -18.21 5.92
N PRO A 128 -6.74 -19.13 6.91
CA PRO A 128 -6.83 -18.76 8.32
C PRO A 128 -5.80 -17.68 8.72
N GLY A 129 -6.27 -16.68 9.45
CA GLY A 129 -5.45 -15.58 9.98
C GLY A 129 -5.19 -14.43 9.01
N LEU A 130 -5.67 -14.49 7.76
CA LEU A 130 -5.56 -13.37 6.82
C LEU A 130 -6.76 -12.42 6.94
N ARG A 131 -6.53 -11.13 6.66
CA ARG A 131 -7.58 -10.11 6.68
C ARG A 131 -8.49 -10.31 5.48
N GLN A 132 -9.80 -10.34 5.72
CA GLN A 132 -10.81 -10.49 4.67
C GLN A 132 -11.43 -9.12 4.34
N GLY A 133 -11.97 -9.00 3.12
CA GLY A 133 -12.72 -7.82 2.74
C GLY A 133 -13.46 -8.00 1.42
N MET A 134 -14.23 -6.98 1.05
CA MET A 134 -14.95 -6.94 -0.22
C MET A 134 -14.75 -5.57 -0.89
N TYR A 135 -14.56 -5.57 -2.20
CA TYR A 135 -14.50 -4.36 -3.01
C TYR A 135 -15.16 -4.58 -4.36
N ARG A 136 -16.13 -3.72 -4.72
CA ARG A 136 -16.93 -3.84 -5.95
C ARG A 136 -17.49 -5.26 -6.15
N ASN A 137 -18.11 -5.80 -5.11
CA ASN A 137 -18.70 -7.14 -5.07
C ASN A 137 -17.69 -8.29 -5.26
N ARG A 138 -16.39 -8.02 -5.11
CA ARG A 138 -15.35 -9.05 -5.15
C ARG A 138 -14.76 -9.24 -3.78
N ASN A 139 -14.80 -10.48 -3.31
CA ASN A 139 -14.15 -10.88 -2.08
C ASN A 139 -12.62 -10.87 -2.27
N PHE A 140 -11.89 -10.51 -1.23
CA PHE A 140 -10.45 -10.63 -1.20
C PHE A 140 -9.94 -11.01 0.19
N GLU A 141 -8.74 -11.54 0.23
CA GLU A 141 -7.94 -11.66 1.45
C GLU A 141 -6.59 -10.96 1.27
N ALA A 142 -6.04 -10.46 2.37
CA ALA A 142 -4.79 -9.74 2.36
C ALA A 142 -4.00 -9.91 3.66
N PHE A 143 -2.69 -9.70 3.55
CA PHE A 143 -1.80 -9.56 4.70
C PHE A 143 -0.64 -8.63 4.38
N THR A 144 0.04 -8.18 5.44
CA THR A 144 1.23 -7.35 5.35
C THR A 144 2.37 -8.06 6.07
N ILE A 145 3.54 -8.09 5.46
CA ILE A 145 4.80 -8.42 6.12
C ILE A 145 5.51 -7.09 6.35
N SER A 146 5.49 -6.63 7.59
CA SER A 146 6.10 -5.40 8.06
C SER A 146 6.82 -5.73 9.36
N TRP A 147 8.03 -6.24 9.23
CA TRP A 147 8.77 -6.89 10.31
C TRP A 147 9.68 -5.90 11.03
N LEU A 148 9.33 -5.56 12.27
CA LEU A 148 10.04 -4.61 13.14
C LEU A 148 10.09 -5.14 14.58
N PRO A 149 10.89 -4.54 15.48
CA PRO A 149 10.80 -4.84 16.91
C PRO A 149 9.35 -4.77 17.41
N HIS A 150 8.99 -5.64 18.34
CA HIS A 150 7.63 -5.74 18.85
C HIS A 150 7.10 -4.42 19.43
N ASP A 151 7.97 -3.65 20.07
CA ASP A 151 7.71 -2.39 20.76
C ASP A 151 8.04 -1.15 19.90
N PHE A 152 8.27 -1.31 18.60
CA PHE A 152 8.77 -0.21 17.74
C PHE A 152 7.87 1.03 17.70
N ASP A 153 6.55 0.87 17.88
CA ASP A 153 5.59 1.98 18.00
C ASP A 153 5.78 2.84 19.25
N LYS A 154 6.46 2.31 20.27
CA LYS A 154 6.75 3.00 21.53
C LYS A 154 8.24 3.31 21.68
N ASN A 155 9.10 2.54 21.02
CA ASN A 155 10.54 2.62 21.10
C ASN A 155 11.18 2.48 19.70
N PRO A 156 11.23 3.57 18.92
CA PRO A 156 11.72 3.53 17.53
C PRO A 156 13.26 3.46 17.43
N ASN A 157 13.97 3.34 18.55
CA ASN A 157 15.43 3.31 18.58
C ASN A 157 15.96 1.93 18.16
N LEU A 158 16.40 1.79 16.91
CA LEU A 158 17.02 0.56 16.42
C LEU A 158 18.51 0.54 16.72
N CYS A 159 18.96 -0.54 17.35
CA CYS A 159 20.37 -0.89 17.32
C CYS A 159 20.71 -1.47 15.94
N VAL A 160 21.54 -0.76 15.18
CA VAL A 160 21.96 -1.17 13.83
C VAL A 160 23.42 -1.60 13.84
N PHE A 161 24.27 -0.73 14.36
CA PHE A 161 25.71 -0.95 14.49
C PHE A 161 26.16 -0.40 15.84
N ASP A 162 26.58 -1.29 16.73
CA ASP A 162 27.11 -0.94 18.05
C ASP A 162 28.52 -1.49 18.23
N GLY A 163 29.42 -0.67 18.76
CA GLY A 163 30.86 -0.94 18.89
C GLY A 163 31.73 -0.46 17.71
N ALA A 164 33.01 -0.19 17.99
CA ALA A 164 33.99 0.23 16.99
C ALA A 164 34.23 -0.86 15.93
N GLY A 165 34.15 -0.50 14.65
CA GLY A 165 34.35 -1.43 13.54
C GLY A 165 33.15 -2.32 13.17
N SER A 166 32.03 -2.25 13.92
CA SER A 166 30.81 -3.06 13.69
C SER A 166 30.20 -2.93 12.28
N ARG A 167 30.34 -1.75 11.66
CA ARG A 167 29.92 -1.53 10.26
C ARG A 167 30.69 -2.40 9.28
N VAL A 168 32.00 -2.55 9.49
CA VAL A 168 32.91 -3.28 8.59
C VAL A 168 32.91 -4.76 8.91
N ASN A 169 33.02 -5.13 10.19
CA ASN A 169 33.03 -6.51 10.64
C ASN A 169 31.77 -6.78 11.50
N PRO A 170 30.77 -7.53 10.99
CA PRO A 170 29.55 -7.79 11.73
C PRO A 170 29.77 -8.58 13.02
N LYS A 171 30.91 -9.29 13.18
CA LYS A 171 31.24 -9.98 14.45
C LYS A 171 31.54 -9.02 15.59
N LEU A 172 31.88 -7.76 15.28
CA LEU A 172 32.10 -6.71 16.26
C LEU A 172 30.82 -5.96 16.62
N ASN A 173 29.69 -6.28 15.98
CA ASN A 173 28.41 -5.63 16.25
C ASN A 173 27.80 -6.15 17.55
N GLN A 174 27.61 -5.26 18.53
CA GLN A 174 27.09 -5.61 19.85
C GLN A 174 25.55 -5.60 19.93
N CYS A 175 24.88 -5.20 18.84
CA CYS A 175 23.42 -5.25 18.75
C CYS A 175 22.90 -6.69 18.93
N ARG A 176 21.88 -6.84 19.78
CA ARG A 176 21.25 -8.14 20.08
C ARG A 176 19.94 -8.30 19.31
N PRO A 177 19.61 -9.52 18.84
CA PRO A 177 18.29 -9.81 18.31
C PRO A 177 17.19 -9.60 19.35
N VAL A 178 16.12 -8.91 18.96
CA VAL A 178 14.94 -8.61 19.79
C VAL A 178 13.71 -9.34 19.27
N VAL A 179 12.66 -9.43 20.08
CA VAL A 179 11.38 -9.97 19.63
C VAL A 179 10.83 -9.06 18.53
N GLY A 180 10.50 -9.65 17.38
CA GLY A 180 9.87 -8.93 16.27
C GLY A 180 8.37 -9.19 16.19
N ARG A 181 7.65 -8.34 15.46
CA ARG A 181 6.26 -8.60 15.05
C ARG A 181 5.98 -8.07 13.64
N ASN A 182 4.96 -8.64 13.00
CA ASN A 182 4.39 -8.04 11.80
C ASN A 182 3.40 -6.94 12.18
N PHE A 183 3.66 -5.73 11.71
CA PHE A 183 2.72 -4.62 11.77
C PHE A 183 1.73 -4.73 10.60
N THR A 184 0.47 -4.36 10.83
CA THR A 184 -0.50 -4.22 9.74
C THR A 184 -0.14 -3.01 8.86
N LEU A 185 -0.70 -2.96 7.65
CA LEU A 185 -0.52 -1.79 6.77
C LEU A 185 -0.92 -0.46 7.45
N PRO A 186 -2.10 -0.34 8.10
CA PRO A 186 -2.44 0.88 8.84
C PRO A 186 -1.42 1.24 9.92
N GLU A 187 -1.04 0.29 10.79
CA GLU A 187 -0.05 0.55 11.85
C GLU A 187 1.29 1.02 11.25
N THR A 188 1.76 0.37 10.18
CA THR A 188 3.04 0.73 9.53
C THR A 188 2.99 2.13 8.91
N LEU A 189 1.86 2.50 8.30
CA LEU A 189 1.70 3.84 7.74
C LEU A 189 1.55 4.91 8.83
N THR A 190 0.95 4.58 9.97
CA THR A 190 0.92 5.47 11.14
C THR A 190 2.34 5.78 11.63
N LEU A 191 3.27 4.81 11.63
CA LEU A 191 4.69 5.08 11.94
C LEU A 191 5.28 6.12 10.97
N ALA A 192 5.02 5.99 9.67
CA ALA A 192 5.52 6.93 8.67
C ALA A 192 4.93 8.34 8.85
N VAL A 193 3.64 8.44 9.17
CA VAL A 193 2.93 9.71 9.41
C VAL A 193 3.48 10.39 10.66
N ASN A 194 3.62 9.67 11.77
CA ASN A 194 4.15 10.20 13.04
C ASN A 194 5.55 10.80 12.87
N GLU A 195 6.39 10.16 12.05
CA GLU A 195 7.75 10.60 11.76
C GLU A 195 7.84 11.60 10.60
N LYS A 196 6.70 11.94 9.97
CA LYS A 196 6.60 12.92 8.88
C LYS A 196 7.55 12.60 7.72
N VAL A 197 7.68 11.31 7.40
CA VAL A 197 8.66 10.82 6.42
C VAL A 197 8.04 10.61 5.03
N ALA A 198 8.91 10.50 4.02
CA ALA A 198 8.49 10.19 2.67
C ALA A 198 8.12 8.70 2.56
N VAL A 199 7.04 8.38 1.85
CA VAL A 199 6.55 7.00 1.64
C VAL A 199 6.51 6.67 0.15
N GLY A 200 7.10 5.55 -0.23
CA GLY A 200 7.07 5.00 -1.59
C GLY A 200 6.18 3.77 -1.66
N MET A 201 5.46 3.63 -2.77
CA MET A 201 4.65 2.46 -3.11
C MET A 201 4.94 2.03 -4.54
N TRP A 202 5.07 0.72 -4.76
CA TRP A 202 5.22 0.14 -6.09
C TRP A 202 4.08 -0.82 -6.43
N GLY A 203 3.78 -0.95 -7.72
CA GLY A 203 2.72 -1.84 -8.20
C GLY A 203 1.31 -1.28 -7.96
N PRO A 204 0.29 -2.13 -7.70
CA PRO A 204 0.35 -3.57 -7.43
C PRO A 204 0.84 -4.41 -8.62
N TYR A 205 1.64 -5.44 -8.36
CA TYR A 205 2.12 -6.39 -9.37
C TYR A 205 1.39 -7.72 -9.24
N GLU A 206 0.92 -8.28 -10.36
CA GLU A 206 0.32 -9.62 -10.33
C GLU A 206 1.38 -10.71 -10.13
N ILE A 207 1.08 -11.66 -9.24
CA ILE A 207 1.94 -12.79 -8.91
C ILE A 207 1.21 -14.11 -9.13
N ARG A 208 1.97 -15.20 -9.14
CA ARG A 208 1.40 -16.55 -9.13
C ARG A 208 0.86 -16.93 -7.75
N LYS A 209 0.00 -17.94 -7.74
CA LYS A 209 -0.52 -18.55 -6.50
C LYS A 209 0.62 -19.07 -5.62
N GLU A 210 1.65 -19.67 -6.22
CA GLU A 210 2.77 -20.25 -5.49
C GLU A 210 3.53 -19.17 -4.70
N ALA A 211 3.73 -17.99 -5.29
CA ALA A 211 4.34 -16.85 -4.60
C ALA A 211 3.46 -16.33 -3.45
N PHE A 212 2.12 -16.36 -3.61
CA PHE A 212 1.20 -16.03 -2.54
C PHE A 212 1.30 -17.03 -1.37
N ASP A 213 1.28 -18.32 -1.68
CA ASP A 213 1.39 -19.39 -0.66
C ASP A 213 2.71 -19.30 0.11
N LEU A 214 3.80 -18.95 -0.59
CA LEU A 214 5.10 -18.68 0.00
C LEU A 214 5.08 -17.44 0.93
N GLY A 215 4.42 -16.35 0.51
CA GLY A 215 4.19 -15.19 1.36
C GLY A 215 3.42 -15.54 2.64
N VAL A 216 2.39 -16.39 2.55
CA VAL A 216 1.65 -16.90 3.72
C VAL A 216 2.57 -17.70 4.64
N LYS A 217 3.40 -18.59 4.09
CA LYS A 217 4.39 -19.35 4.87
C LYS A 217 5.38 -18.43 5.58
N ARG A 218 5.92 -17.42 4.89
CA ARG A 218 6.81 -16.42 5.48
C ARG A 218 6.14 -15.65 6.61
N LYS A 219 4.91 -15.17 6.40
CA LYS A 219 4.14 -14.48 7.45
C LYS A 219 4.00 -15.35 8.71
N ARG A 220 3.56 -16.61 8.53
CA ARG A 220 3.38 -17.57 9.64
C ARG A 220 4.69 -17.86 10.38
N LEU A 221 5.79 -17.98 9.66
CA LEU A 221 7.11 -18.19 10.25
C LEU A 221 7.53 -17.04 11.16
N LEU A 222 7.32 -15.80 10.69
CA LEU A 222 7.60 -14.58 11.45
C LEU A 222 6.68 -14.45 12.66
N ASP A 223 5.38 -14.65 12.46
CA ASP A 223 4.39 -14.59 13.54
C ASP A 223 4.58 -15.69 14.58
N GLY A 224 5.17 -16.84 14.19
CA GLY A 224 5.43 -17.97 15.07
C GLY A 224 6.51 -17.72 16.13
N GLY A 225 7.19 -16.56 16.11
CA GLY A 225 8.17 -16.16 17.13
C GLY A 225 9.51 -16.89 17.09
N SER A 226 9.69 -17.84 16.16
CA SER A 226 10.94 -18.59 15.97
C SER A 226 12.08 -17.74 15.38
N ILE A 227 11.73 -16.68 14.64
CA ILE A 227 12.67 -15.72 14.08
C ILE A 227 12.54 -14.40 14.85
N ARG A 228 13.69 -13.84 15.25
CA ARG A 228 13.79 -12.53 15.89
C ARG A 228 14.03 -11.41 14.89
N TYR A 229 13.87 -10.17 15.33
CA TYR A 229 14.30 -9.00 14.57
C TYR A 229 15.73 -8.61 14.94
N ILE A 230 16.54 -8.28 13.93
CA ILE A 230 17.78 -7.51 14.09
C ILE A 230 18.01 -6.70 12.81
N ALA A 231 18.47 -5.46 12.90
CA ALA A 231 18.66 -4.61 11.72
C ALA A 231 19.85 -5.08 10.84
N ASP A 232 20.98 -5.44 11.47
CA ASP A 232 22.12 -6.06 10.80
C ASP A 232 22.10 -7.59 11.01
N ASP A 233 21.50 -8.31 10.07
CA ASP A 233 21.28 -9.75 10.14
C ASP A 233 22.33 -10.60 9.41
N ARG A 234 23.48 -10.02 9.05
CA ARG A 234 24.55 -10.70 8.28
C ARG A 234 24.97 -12.05 8.89
N LEU A 235 25.04 -12.13 10.23
CA LEU A 235 25.45 -13.33 10.96
C LEU A 235 24.29 -14.26 11.35
N TYR A 236 23.05 -13.77 11.31
CA TYR A 236 21.91 -14.46 11.93
C TYR A 236 21.05 -15.24 10.93
N ARG A 237 21.09 -14.87 9.65
CA ARG A 237 20.27 -15.49 8.58
C ARG A 237 20.56 -16.97 8.35
N LYS A 238 21.84 -17.36 8.24
CA LYS A 238 22.24 -18.77 7.99
C LYS A 238 21.73 -19.72 9.06
N ASN A 239 21.75 -19.26 10.31
CA ASN A 239 21.31 -20.03 11.47
C ASN A 239 19.84 -19.79 11.82
N ARG A 240 19.11 -19.03 10.98
CA ARG A 240 17.66 -18.81 11.10
C ARG A 240 17.22 -18.17 12.41
N VAL A 241 18.12 -17.41 13.05
CA VAL A 241 17.89 -16.83 14.38
C VAL A 241 17.13 -15.51 14.28
N ALA A 242 17.55 -14.63 13.35
CA ALA A 242 17.00 -13.30 13.21
C ALA A 242 17.15 -12.78 11.79
N ILE A 243 16.21 -11.94 11.36
CA ILE A 243 16.25 -11.22 10.08
C ILE A 243 15.78 -9.78 10.26
N ASN A 244 16.17 -8.91 9.33
CA ASN A 244 15.69 -7.52 9.25
C ASN A 244 14.42 -7.39 8.41
N CYS A 245 13.88 -6.17 8.34
CA CYS A 245 12.66 -5.86 7.57
C CYS A 245 12.80 -6.13 6.07
N PHE A 246 13.96 -5.77 5.49
CA PHE A 246 14.28 -6.00 4.09
C PHE A 246 14.21 -7.49 3.74
N HIS A 247 14.90 -8.33 4.51
CA HIS A 247 14.91 -9.78 4.30
C HIS A 247 13.59 -10.44 4.65
N ALA A 248 12.81 -9.87 5.58
CA ALA A 248 11.46 -10.37 5.88
C ALA A 248 10.52 -10.28 4.67
N MET A 249 10.71 -9.29 3.78
CA MET A 249 9.91 -9.14 2.56
C MET A 249 10.60 -9.59 1.26
N ALA A 250 11.91 -9.83 1.28
CA ALA A 250 12.67 -10.27 0.10
C ALA A 250 12.58 -11.80 -0.11
N GLY A 251 12.72 -12.19 -1.38
CA GLY A 251 12.84 -13.58 -1.83
C GLY A 251 11.77 -14.48 -1.22
N LEU A 252 10.49 -14.29 -1.59
CA LEU A 252 9.41 -15.16 -1.11
C LEU A 252 9.67 -16.64 -1.42
N GLU A 253 10.44 -16.90 -2.47
CA GLU A 253 10.88 -18.21 -2.96
C GLU A 253 11.79 -18.94 -1.97
N GLU A 254 12.55 -18.20 -1.16
CA GLU A 254 13.39 -18.76 -0.09
C GLU A 254 12.77 -18.45 1.25
N LEU A 255 12.46 -19.44 2.08
CA LEU A 255 11.85 -19.15 3.39
C LEU A 255 12.78 -18.34 4.32
N TYR A 256 14.11 -18.46 4.13
CA TYR A 256 15.16 -17.73 4.83
C TYR A 256 16.15 -17.17 3.80
N PRO A 257 16.02 -15.90 3.39
CA PRO A 257 16.82 -15.37 2.30
C PRO A 257 18.27 -15.20 2.77
N ASN A 258 19.20 -15.81 2.03
CA ASN A 258 20.64 -15.71 2.33
C ASN A 258 21.22 -14.32 2.05
N GLY A 259 20.40 -13.44 1.44
CA GLY A 259 20.71 -12.11 0.90
C GLY A 259 21.83 -12.11 -0.12
N GLY A 260 21.69 -11.25 -1.13
CA GLY A 260 22.65 -11.20 -2.23
C GLY A 260 24.06 -10.73 -1.81
N PHE A 261 24.94 -10.71 -2.81
CA PHE A 261 26.36 -10.29 -2.78
C PHE A 261 26.65 -8.92 -2.09
N LEU A 262 25.63 -8.11 -1.78
CA LEU A 262 25.75 -6.79 -1.14
C LEU A 262 25.05 -6.73 0.24
N GLY A 263 25.06 -7.85 0.98
CA GLY A 263 24.41 -8.01 2.29
C GLY A 263 24.53 -6.78 3.20
N THR A 264 23.38 -6.13 3.44
CA THR A 264 23.08 -5.07 4.43
C THR A 264 24.03 -3.85 4.52
N GLY A 265 24.83 -3.55 3.49
CA GLY A 265 25.79 -2.45 3.50
C GLY A 265 25.27 -1.13 2.90
N TRP A 266 25.40 -0.03 3.67
CA TRP A 266 25.16 1.40 3.34
C TRP A 266 23.88 1.76 2.56
N ARG A 267 22.95 2.48 3.21
CA ARG A 267 21.70 3.03 2.60
C ARG A 267 20.75 2.00 2.00
N MET A 268 20.82 0.75 2.44
CA MET A 268 19.96 -0.35 1.96
C MET A 268 18.58 -0.41 2.64
N TRP A 269 18.15 0.67 3.27
CA TRP A 269 16.86 0.79 3.97
C TRP A 269 15.91 1.65 3.15
N GLY A 270 14.63 1.57 3.47
CA GLY A 270 13.61 2.43 2.87
C GLY A 270 13.51 2.21 1.36
N ILE A 271 13.55 3.32 0.61
CA ILE A 271 13.23 3.35 -0.83
C ILE A 271 14.27 2.56 -1.63
N ASP A 272 15.56 2.81 -1.38
CA ASP A 272 16.66 2.14 -2.10
C ASP A 272 16.69 0.64 -1.79
N GLY A 273 16.43 0.28 -0.53
CA GLY A 273 16.23 -1.11 -0.11
C GLY A 273 15.08 -1.77 -0.87
N THR A 274 13.88 -1.21 -0.82
CA THR A 274 12.72 -1.81 -1.50
C THR A 274 12.91 -1.87 -3.03
N ALA A 275 13.53 -0.87 -3.64
CA ALA A 275 13.90 -0.90 -5.06
C ALA A 275 14.84 -2.07 -5.38
N ARG A 276 15.76 -2.42 -4.48
CA ARG A 276 16.63 -3.59 -4.66
C ARG A 276 15.85 -4.90 -4.58
N VAL A 277 14.92 -5.04 -3.65
CA VAL A 277 14.03 -6.22 -3.59
C VAL A 277 13.27 -6.38 -4.91
N LEU A 278 12.79 -5.27 -5.48
CA LEU A 278 12.11 -5.27 -6.77
C LEU A 278 13.01 -5.72 -7.94
N ILE A 279 14.29 -5.35 -7.93
CA ILE A 279 15.26 -5.83 -8.93
C ILE A 279 15.46 -7.34 -8.82
N GLU A 280 15.51 -7.88 -7.61
CA GLU A 280 15.61 -9.33 -7.37
C GLU A 280 14.36 -10.05 -7.89
N TYR A 281 13.20 -9.46 -7.63
CA TYR A 281 11.93 -9.89 -8.19
C TYR A 281 11.87 -9.83 -9.73
N THR A 282 12.51 -8.86 -10.38
CA THR A 282 12.65 -8.86 -11.85
C THR A 282 13.43 -10.08 -12.35
N LYS A 283 14.45 -10.55 -11.61
CA LYS A 283 15.14 -11.80 -11.96
C LYS A 283 14.21 -13.00 -11.78
N ALA A 284 13.41 -13.02 -10.73
CA ALA A 284 12.40 -14.05 -10.52
C ALA A 284 11.36 -14.07 -11.65
N VAL A 285 10.90 -12.91 -12.17
CA VAL A 285 10.05 -12.84 -13.40
C VAL A 285 10.72 -13.60 -14.55
N ARG A 286 12.01 -13.30 -14.80
CA ARG A 286 12.76 -13.84 -15.95
C ARG A 286 13.08 -15.33 -15.83
N THR A 287 13.29 -15.83 -14.61
CA THR A 287 13.86 -17.17 -14.39
C THR A 287 12.88 -18.16 -13.75
N GLN A 288 11.86 -17.68 -13.03
CA GLN A 288 10.95 -18.49 -12.22
C GLN A 288 9.46 -18.15 -12.48
N GLY A 289 9.18 -16.98 -13.07
CA GLY A 289 7.83 -16.48 -13.36
C GLY A 289 6.98 -16.16 -12.13
N ALA A 290 7.59 -15.93 -10.96
CA ALA A 290 6.86 -15.68 -9.71
C ALA A 290 5.99 -14.41 -9.75
N ILE A 291 6.50 -13.35 -10.39
CA ILE A 291 5.73 -12.16 -10.78
C ILE A 291 5.44 -12.28 -12.28
N LEU A 292 4.20 -11.95 -12.64
CA LEU A 292 3.67 -12.14 -13.99
C LEU A 292 3.87 -10.93 -14.90
N GLU A 293 4.19 -9.77 -14.32
CA GLU A 293 4.37 -8.51 -15.04
C GLU A 293 5.84 -8.06 -15.00
N PRO A 294 6.34 -7.37 -16.05
CA PRO A 294 7.59 -6.65 -15.97
C PRO A 294 7.57 -5.63 -14.82
N VAL A 295 8.66 -5.58 -14.06
CA VAL A 295 8.85 -4.60 -12.98
C VAL A 295 9.74 -3.48 -13.50
N ASP A 296 9.22 -2.24 -13.54
CA ASP A 296 10.02 -1.03 -13.75
C ASP A 296 10.05 -0.24 -12.43
N TYR A 297 10.96 -0.62 -11.53
CA TYR A 297 11.02 -0.06 -10.18
C TYR A 297 11.22 1.47 -10.14
N LYS A 298 11.65 2.09 -11.25
CA LYS A 298 11.77 3.55 -11.35
C LYS A 298 10.46 4.20 -11.78
N LYS A 299 9.77 3.63 -12.78
CA LYS A 299 8.52 4.21 -13.31
C LYS A 299 7.29 3.87 -12.47
N ASP A 300 7.32 2.73 -11.80
CA ASP A 300 6.19 2.23 -11.01
C ASP A 300 6.13 2.82 -9.60
N LEU A 301 7.11 3.64 -9.21
CA LEU A 301 7.19 4.27 -7.90
C LEU A 301 6.20 5.43 -7.79
N TYR A 302 5.23 5.27 -6.89
CA TYR A 302 4.37 6.35 -6.43
C TYR A 302 4.89 6.91 -5.11
N GLY A 303 5.22 8.20 -5.11
CA GLY A 303 5.67 8.93 -3.93
C GLY A 303 4.53 9.58 -3.15
N PHE A 304 4.69 9.61 -1.83
CA PHE A 304 3.86 10.36 -0.90
C PHE A 304 4.77 11.13 0.07
N VAL A 305 4.56 12.44 0.21
CA VAL A 305 5.41 13.29 1.06
C VAL A 305 4.57 14.02 2.11
N TYR A 306 5.08 14.08 3.34
CA TYR A 306 4.44 14.87 4.40
C TYR A 306 4.70 16.35 4.13
N GLY A 307 3.65 17.16 3.99
CA GLY A 307 3.80 18.59 3.75
C GLY A 307 2.47 19.31 3.57
N PRO A 308 2.44 20.65 3.71
CA PRO A 308 1.24 21.49 3.63
C PRO A 308 0.60 21.55 2.23
N GLU A 309 1.34 21.18 1.19
CA GLU A 309 0.88 21.10 -0.20
C GLU A 309 1.90 20.33 -1.06
N ARG A 310 1.51 20.02 -2.30
CA ARG A 310 2.42 19.41 -3.28
C ARG A 310 3.55 20.40 -3.61
N ASN A 311 4.80 19.95 -3.47
CA ASN A 311 6.02 20.75 -3.69
C ASN A 311 6.22 21.90 -2.69
N ALA A 312 5.63 21.81 -1.50
CA ALA A 312 5.87 22.77 -0.43
C ALA A 312 7.38 22.98 -0.19
N PRO A 313 7.87 24.24 -0.11
CA PRO A 313 9.27 24.53 0.15
C PRO A 313 9.77 23.86 1.43
N GLY A 314 10.99 23.33 1.42
CA GLY A 314 11.62 22.72 2.59
C GLY A 314 11.15 21.29 2.92
N VAL A 315 10.14 20.75 2.23
CA VAL A 315 9.73 19.36 2.39
C VAL A 315 10.74 18.43 1.74
N TYR A 316 11.14 17.38 2.47
CA TYR A 316 11.94 16.32 1.89
C TYR A 316 11.10 15.51 0.89
N ASN A 317 11.45 15.62 -0.39
CA ASN A 317 10.80 14.87 -1.47
C ASN A 317 11.86 14.09 -2.28
N PRO A 318 12.00 12.76 -2.07
CA PRO A 318 12.90 11.93 -2.86
C PRO A 318 12.30 11.47 -4.20
N PHE A 319 11.06 11.85 -4.52
CA PHE A 319 10.32 11.33 -5.66
C PHE A 319 10.20 12.34 -6.79
N ARG A 320 10.31 11.87 -8.03
CA ARG A 320 10.01 12.69 -9.21
C ARG A 320 8.54 13.12 -9.27
N ASN A 321 7.64 12.22 -8.87
CA ASN A 321 6.20 12.45 -8.80
C ASN A 321 5.70 12.02 -7.41
N ALA A 322 5.24 12.98 -6.62
CA ALA A 322 4.65 12.72 -5.30
C ALA A 322 3.28 13.39 -5.14
N SER A 323 2.39 12.70 -4.43
CA SER A 323 1.25 13.33 -3.76
C SER A 323 1.69 13.83 -2.39
N ALA A 324 1.11 14.92 -1.91
CA ALA A 324 1.29 15.33 -0.52
C ALA A 324 0.26 14.62 0.38
N TYR A 325 0.61 14.44 1.65
CA TYR A 325 -0.30 14.00 2.70
C TYR A 325 -0.02 14.79 3.98
N HIS A 326 -1.02 14.85 4.85
CA HIS A 326 -0.93 15.45 6.19
C HIS A 326 -1.81 14.65 7.17
N ASP A 327 -1.77 15.08 8.43
CA ASP A 327 -2.54 14.50 9.54
C ASP A 327 -4.04 14.77 9.42
#